data_AF-A0A258ACX0-F1
#
_entry.id   AF-A0A258ACX0-F1
#
_cell.length_a   1.000
_cell.length_b   1.000
_cell.length_c   1.000
_cell.angle_alpha   90.00
_cell.angle_beta   90.00
_cell.angle_gamma   90.00
#
_symmetry.space_group_name_H-M   'P 1'
#
loop_
_entity.id
_entity.type
_entity.pdbx_description
1 polymer ?
#
loop_
_entity_poly.entity_id
_entity_poly.type
_entity_poly.pdbx_seq_one_letter_code
_entity_poly.pdbx_strand_id
1 'polypeptide(L)'
;MTAINLYASGPRGLLVTDTAAYDDDGMVHSFVSKSLAIPRLRMALATRGMIAMLPALAARIDLMSTSFDHLIDEGSEAIAQWFADLDHDDAMEREFELSAVGWSESRKAVIAIQMASIDIPGRAAFQWSGGAVLIGPNPPMEDLVAAGVLVNGIFDERDIEQSLLKVMEIQRSYRVRLGTDPSLPERHCVGGQAIVTEITESGVSQRIARTRPDRVGEHIEPAPPSSAVVVPMSREQQRRLDKMGRRAARAR
;
A
#
# COMPACT_ATOMS: atom_id res chain seq x y z
N MET A 1 7.12 7.09 -5.75
CA MET A 1 6.22 5.91 -5.74
C MET A 1 6.68 4.91 -4.67
N THR A 2 5.79 4.05 -4.15
CA THR A 2 6.05 3.16 -2.99
C THR A 2 5.11 1.97 -3.05
N ALA A 3 5.56 0.79 -2.63
CA ALA A 3 4.68 -0.35 -2.42
C ALA A 3 4.01 -0.23 -1.04
N ILE A 4 2.68 -0.29 -1.01
CA ILE A 4 1.85 -0.37 0.19
C ILE A 4 0.78 -1.43 -0.04
N ASN A 5 0.90 -2.55 0.68
CA ASN A 5 0.00 -3.69 0.53
C ASN A 5 -0.61 -4.04 1.88
N LEU A 6 -1.94 -4.07 1.97
CA LEU A 6 -2.70 -4.28 3.19
C LEU A 6 -3.52 -5.56 3.10
N TYR A 7 -3.63 -6.24 4.22
CA TYR A 7 -4.57 -7.33 4.44
C TYR A 7 -5.28 -7.15 5.78
N ALA A 8 -6.57 -7.47 5.81
CA ALA A 8 -7.40 -7.47 7.01
C ALA A 8 -8.44 -8.60 6.93
N SER A 9 -8.38 -9.55 7.87
CA SER A 9 -9.36 -10.62 8.00
C SER A 9 -9.48 -11.08 9.45
N GLY A 10 -10.68 -10.94 10.02
CA GLY A 10 -10.96 -11.35 11.39
C GLY A 10 -9.97 -10.76 12.39
N PRO A 11 -9.24 -11.58 13.18
CA PRO A 11 -8.42 -11.08 14.27
C PRO A 11 -7.05 -10.51 13.86
N ARG A 12 -6.70 -10.56 12.57
CA ARG A 12 -5.33 -10.30 12.08
C ARG A 12 -5.34 -9.40 10.86
N GLY A 13 -4.41 -8.45 10.83
CA GLY A 13 -4.09 -7.67 9.64
C GLY A 13 -2.60 -7.46 9.44
N LEU A 14 -2.23 -7.17 8.20
CA LEU A 14 -0.86 -6.92 7.79
C LEU A 14 -0.79 -5.64 6.95
N LEU A 15 0.27 -4.87 7.14
CA LEU A 15 0.69 -3.78 6.28
C LEU A 15 2.13 -4.06 5.84
N VAL A 16 2.35 -4.13 4.53
CA VAL A 16 3.66 -4.41 3.93
C VAL A 16 4.09 -3.24 3.09
N THR A 17 5.26 -2.68 3.39
CA THR A 17 5.85 -1.57 2.63
C THR A 17 7.29 -1.83 2.24
N ASP A 18 7.74 -1.16 1.19
CA ASP A 18 9.17 -1.04 0.89
C ASP A 18 9.81 0.12 1.68
N THR A 19 11.13 0.34 1.57
CA THR A 19 11.83 1.40 2.31
C THR A 19 12.57 2.42 1.45
N ALA A 20 12.74 2.18 0.15
CA ALA A 20 13.55 3.07 -0.70
C ALA A 20 12.88 4.43 -0.93
N ALA A 21 13.57 5.52 -0.61
CA ALA A 21 13.21 6.87 -1.01
C ALA A 21 14.11 7.30 -2.17
N TYR A 22 13.58 8.13 -3.06
CA TYR A 22 14.21 8.47 -4.34
C TYR A 22 14.34 9.98 -4.49
N ASP A 23 15.32 10.41 -5.29
CA ASP A 23 15.33 11.74 -5.89
C ASP A 23 14.51 11.79 -7.20
N ASP A 24 14.52 12.95 -7.85
CA ASP A 24 13.76 13.21 -9.08
C ASP A 24 14.23 12.37 -10.28
N ASP A 25 15.49 11.90 -10.26
CA ASP A 25 16.05 11.01 -11.30
C ASP A 25 15.71 9.53 -11.05
N GLY A 26 15.12 9.23 -9.89
CA GLY A 26 14.79 7.89 -9.43
C GLY A 26 16.00 7.11 -8.93
N MET A 27 17.06 7.80 -8.51
CA MET A 27 18.16 7.22 -7.79
C MET A 27 17.78 7.08 -6.30
N VAL A 28 18.21 6.00 -5.66
CA VAL A 28 17.91 5.78 -4.25
C VAL A 28 18.66 6.82 -3.40
N HIS A 29 17.92 7.68 -2.72
CA HIS A 29 18.46 8.70 -1.84
C HIS A 29 18.64 8.19 -0.40
N SER A 30 17.69 7.39 0.10
CA SER A 30 17.75 6.83 1.46
C SER A 30 16.85 5.60 1.62
N PHE A 31 16.99 4.91 2.75
CA PHE A 31 16.07 3.85 3.17
C PHE A 31 15.37 4.27 4.46
N VAL A 32 14.05 4.44 4.41
CA VAL A 32 13.22 4.93 5.52
C VAL A 32 11.97 4.09 5.67
N SER A 33 11.45 3.96 6.90
CA SER A 33 10.16 3.32 7.11
C SER A 33 9.06 4.17 6.50
N LYS A 34 8.26 3.57 5.62
CA LYS A 34 7.09 4.22 4.99
C LYS A 34 5.78 3.91 5.70
N SER A 35 5.90 3.24 6.85
CA SER A 35 4.82 2.99 7.77
C SER A 35 5.17 3.48 9.17
N LEU A 36 4.14 3.87 9.93
CA LEU A 36 4.23 4.21 11.34
C LEU A 36 3.13 3.47 12.11
N ALA A 37 3.52 2.82 13.21
CA ALA A 37 2.57 2.25 14.16
C ALA A 37 2.05 3.33 15.12
N ILE A 38 0.77 3.26 15.47
CA ILE A 38 0.15 4.06 16.54
C ILE A 38 -0.40 3.07 17.58
N PRO A 39 0.43 2.62 18.55
CA PRO A 39 0.06 1.53 19.45
C PRO A 39 -1.18 1.80 20.29
N ARG A 40 -1.39 3.05 20.73
CA ARG A 40 -2.58 3.46 21.50
C ARG A 40 -3.89 3.18 20.75
N LEU A 41 -3.87 3.34 19.44
CA LEU A 41 -5.01 3.08 18.55
C LEU A 41 -5.01 1.66 17.96
N ARG A 42 -4.01 0.82 18.28
CA ARG A 42 -3.81 -0.52 17.72
C ARG A 42 -3.89 -0.53 16.19
N MET A 43 -3.14 0.37 15.58
CA MET A 43 -3.14 0.55 14.13
C MET A 43 -1.76 0.89 13.57
N ALA A 44 -1.64 0.81 12.25
CA ALA A 44 -0.52 1.32 11.49
C ALA A 44 -1.00 2.13 10.28
N LEU A 45 -0.22 3.15 9.92
CA LEU A 45 -0.43 4.02 8.77
C LEU A 45 0.72 3.85 7.79
N ALA A 46 0.45 4.08 6.51
CA ALA A 46 1.46 4.30 5.48
C ALA A 46 0.95 5.30 4.45
N THR A 47 1.85 6.04 3.82
CA THR A 47 1.52 7.05 2.82
C THR A 47 2.29 6.85 1.53
N ARG A 48 1.62 7.04 0.39
CA ARG A 48 2.25 7.33 -0.90
C ARG A 48 2.16 8.82 -1.20
N GLY A 49 3.18 9.36 -1.86
CA GLY A 49 3.36 10.80 -2.07
C GLY A 49 4.29 11.38 -1.01
N MET A 50 3.91 12.52 -0.44
CA MET A 50 4.70 13.29 0.52
C MET A 50 5.02 12.53 1.82
N ILE A 51 6.08 11.74 1.83
CA ILE A 51 6.50 10.92 2.97
C ILE A 51 6.82 11.75 4.22
N ALA A 52 7.30 12.98 4.04
CA ALA A 52 7.59 13.90 5.14
C ALA A 52 6.35 14.24 5.99
N MET A 53 5.15 14.07 5.44
CA MET A 53 3.89 14.32 6.13
C MET A 53 3.52 13.22 7.12
N LEU A 54 4.01 11.98 6.92
CA LEU A 54 3.56 10.81 7.68
C LEU A 54 3.70 10.96 9.21
N PRO A 55 4.82 11.48 9.77
CA PRO A 55 4.93 11.69 11.22
C PRO A 55 3.94 12.74 11.76
N ALA A 56 3.75 13.86 11.05
CA ALA A 56 2.84 14.92 11.46
C ALA A 56 1.38 14.44 11.43
N LEU A 57 1.01 13.72 10.37
CA LEU A 57 -0.30 13.11 10.23
C LEU A 57 -0.55 12.02 11.29
N ALA A 58 0.44 11.17 11.56
CA ALA A 58 0.32 10.16 12.62
C ALA A 58 0.13 10.79 14.01
N ALA A 59 0.88 11.84 14.33
CA ALA A 59 0.70 12.59 15.57
C ALA A 59 -0.67 13.26 15.64
N ARG A 60 -1.16 13.82 14.53
CA ARG A 60 -2.49 14.42 14.46
C ARG A 60 -3.59 13.39 14.70
N ILE A 61 -3.52 12.24 14.04
CA ILE A 61 -4.44 11.10 14.23
C ILE A 61 -4.40 10.62 15.68
N ASP A 62 -3.21 10.48 16.26
CA ASP A 62 -3.07 10.06 17.66
C ASP A 62 -3.64 11.10 18.63
N LEU A 63 -3.62 12.39 18.31
CA LEU A 63 -4.23 13.40 19.18
C LEU A 63 -5.75 13.49 19.04
N MET A 64 -6.28 13.33 17.83
CA MET A 64 -7.72 13.54 17.56
C MET A 64 -8.58 12.29 17.76
N SER A 65 -8.01 11.10 17.60
CA SER A 65 -8.77 9.85 17.66
C SER A 65 -8.61 9.16 19.01
N THR A 66 -9.72 8.62 19.52
CA THR A 66 -9.77 7.87 20.79
C THR A 66 -9.66 6.36 20.56
N SER A 67 -10.06 5.89 19.38
CA SER A 67 -9.97 4.51 18.90
C SER A 67 -9.81 4.49 17.38
N PHE A 68 -9.52 3.33 16.80
CA PHE A 68 -9.51 3.18 15.35
C PHE A 68 -10.90 3.34 14.72
N ASP A 69 -11.96 2.96 15.45
CA ASP A 69 -13.35 3.18 15.02
C ASP A 69 -13.66 4.67 14.90
N HIS A 70 -13.24 5.48 15.88
CA HIS A 70 -13.39 6.94 15.82
C HIS A 70 -12.66 7.55 14.60
N LEU A 71 -11.47 7.05 14.25
CA LEU A 71 -10.78 7.47 13.01
C LEU A 71 -11.58 7.14 11.74
N ILE A 72 -12.22 5.98 11.67
CA ILE A 72 -13.04 5.57 10.52
C ILE A 72 -14.26 6.48 10.40
N ASP A 73 -14.92 6.76 11.53
CA ASP A 73 -16.21 7.45 11.55
C ASP A 73 -16.07 8.98 11.37
N GLU A 74 -15.06 9.60 11.98
CA GLU A 74 -14.92 11.06 12.03
C GLU A 74 -13.61 11.58 11.42
N GLY A 75 -12.65 10.70 11.17
CA GLY A 75 -11.29 11.10 10.83
C GLY A 75 -11.10 11.69 9.43
N SER A 76 -11.97 11.37 8.46
CA SER A 76 -11.83 11.86 7.09
C SER A 76 -11.94 13.38 7.01
N GLU A 77 -12.95 13.96 7.64
CA GLU A 77 -13.18 15.41 7.67
C GLU A 77 -12.05 16.12 8.44
N ALA A 78 -11.64 15.57 9.58
CA ALA A 78 -10.54 16.13 10.36
C ALA A 78 -9.19 16.12 9.61
N ILE A 79 -8.92 15.06 8.82
CA ILE A 79 -7.72 14.98 7.97
C ILE A 79 -7.83 15.96 6.80
N ALA A 80 -9.01 16.08 6.17
CA ALA A 80 -9.24 17.03 5.07
C ALA A 80 -9.02 18.47 5.52
N GLN A 81 -9.60 18.86 6.65
CA GLN A 81 -9.43 20.19 7.24
C GLN A 81 -7.97 20.45 7.60
N TRP A 82 -7.33 19.51 8.30
CA TRP A 82 -5.92 19.62 8.64
C TRP A 82 -5.03 19.80 7.40
N PHE A 83 -5.30 19.05 6.34
CA PHE A 83 -4.56 19.15 5.09
C PHE A 83 -4.79 20.52 4.42
N ALA A 84 -6.01 21.03 4.40
CA ALA A 84 -6.34 22.34 3.85
C ALA A 84 -5.70 23.51 4.63
N ASP A 85 -5.46 23.32 5.93
CA ASP A 85 -4.82 24.32 6.80
C ASP A 85 -3.29 24.34 6.69
N LEU A 86 -2.68 23.34 6.04
CA LEU A 86 -1.23 23.35 5.81
C LEU A 86 -0.90 24.47 4.83
N ASP A 87 0.02 25.37 5.21
CA ASP A 87 0.57 26.36 4.31
C ASP A 87 1.34 25.65 3.18
N HIS A 88 0.72 25.59 2.01
CA HIS A 88 1.26 24.88 0.86
C HIS A 88 2.22 25.81 0.12
N ASP A 89 3.48 25.85 0.56
CA ASP A 89 4.54 26.35 -0.31
C ASP A 89 4.45 25.60 -1.66
N ASP A 90 4.50 26.34 -2.77
CA ASP A 90 4.29 25.80 -4.13
C ASP A 90 5.26 24.66 -4.51
N ALA A 91 6.31 24.45 -3.73
CA ALA A 91 7.30 23.39 -3.91
C ALA A 91 6.86 22.01 -3.38
N MET A 92 5.76 21.88 -2.63
CA MET A 92 5.37 20.61 -2.02
C MET A 92 4.36 19.83 -2.88
N GLU A 93 4.57 18.51 -3.00
CA GLU A 93 3.62 17.58 -3.63
C GLU A 93 2.28 17.60 -2.86
N ARG A 94 1.22 18.11 -3.49
CA ARG A 94 -0.11 18.29 -2.87
C ARG A 94 -0.97 17.01 -2.85
N GLU A 95 -0.43 15.92 -3.37
CA GLU A 95 -1.16 14.68 -3.57
C GLU A 95 -0.61 13.59 -2.64
N PHE A 96 -1.50 12.96 -1.88
CA PHE A 96 -1.14 11.80 -1.09
C PHE A 96 -2.25 10.75 -1.09
N GLU A 97 -1.82 9.51 -0.86
CA GLU A 97 -2.70 8.39 -0.57
C GLU A 97 -2.33 7.87 0.82
N LEU A 98 -3.30 7.85 1.73
CA LEU A 98 -3.14 7.35 3.09
C LEU A 98 -3.78 5.98 3.18
N SER A 99 -3.02 5.00 3.64
CA SER A 99 -3.50 3.67 3.93
C SER A 99 -3.37 3.38 5.42
N ALA A 100 -4.37 2.73 6.00
CA ALA A 100 -4.39 2.39 7.41
C ALA A 100 -4.91 0.96 7.62
N VAL A 101 -4.36 0.27 8.61
CA VAL A 101 -4.86 -1.00 9.10
C VAL A 101 -4.92 -0.93 10.62
N GLY A 102 -6.04 -1.33 11.22
CA GLY A 102 -6.25 -1.16 12.65
C GLY A 102 -7.30 -2.09 13.23
N TRP A 103 -7.23 -2.31 14.53
CA TRP A 103 -8.21 -3.09 15.27
C TRP A 103 -9.49 -2.28 15.52
N SER A 104 -10.61 -2.75 14.99
CA SER A 104 -11.95 -2.21 15.28
C SER A 104 -12.54 -2.89 16.52
N GLU A 105 -12.81 -2.10 17.56
CA GLU A 105 -13.38 -2.60 18.81
C GLU A 105 -14.84 -2.99 18.67
N SER A 106 -15.59 -2.22 17.88
CA SER A 106 -17.00 -2.45 17.59
C SER A 106 -17.20 -3.69 16.71
N ARG A 107 -16.32 -3.92 15.74
CA ARG A 107 -16.42 -5.05 14.80
C ARG A 107 -15.69 -6.31 15.28
N LYS A 108 -14.87 -6.20 16.33
CA LYS A 108 -14.00 -7.29 16.84
C LYS A 108 -13.14 -7.89 15.72
N ALA A 109 -12.63 -7.02 14.85
CA ALA A 109 -11.87 -7.43 13.68
C ALA A 109 -10.87 -6.34 13.28
N VAL A 110 -9.81 -6.75 12.59
CA VAL A 110 -8.92 -5.83 11.90
C VAL A 110 -9.60 -5.34 10.62
N ILE A 111 -9.50 -4.04 10.34
CA ILE A 111 -10.03 -3.40 9.14
C ILE A 111 -8.87 -2.68 8.43
N ALA A 112 -8.82 -2.80 7.10
CA ALA A 112 -7.95 -2.01 6.24
C ALA A 112 -8.78 -0.95 5.50
N ILE A 113 -8.31 0.29 5.54
CA ILE A 113 -8.92 1.45 4.89
C ILE A 113 -7.87 2.24 4.12
N GLN A 114 -8.32 3.01 3.15
CA GLN A 114 -7.50 3.91 2.36
C GLN A 114 -8.30 5.16 1.97
N MET A 115 -7.63 6.30 1.86
CA MET A 115 -8.14 7.54 1.27
C MET A 115 -7.06 8.17 0.37
N ALA A 116 -7.46 9.13 -0.46
CA ALA A 116 -6.54 9.98 -1.23
C ALA A 116 -6.94 11.44 -1.08
N SER A 117 -5.99 12.38 -1.20
CA SER A 117 -6.28 13.82 -1.17
C SER A 117 -6.87 14.36 -2.48
N ILE A 118 -6.95 13.53 -3.52
CA ILE A 118 -7.54 13.82 -4.82
C ILE A 118 -8.69 12.86 -5.13
N ASP A 119 -9.58 13.30 -6.01
CA ASP A 119 -10.59 12.43 -6.60
C ASP A 119 -9.91 11.34 -7.44
N ILE A 120 -10.31 10.09 -7.23
CA ILE A 120 -9.93 8.98 -8.09
C ILE A 120 -11.19 8.33 -8.68
N PRO A 121 -11.11 7.60 -9.81
CA PRO A 121 -12.29 6.99 -10.41
C PRO A 121 -13.12 6.17 -9.41
N GLY A 122 -14.33 6.64 -9.11
CA GLY A 122 -15.27 6.00 -8.19
C GLY A 122 -15.11 6.34 -6.70
N ARG A 123 -14.22 7.28 -6.32
CA ARG A 123 -14.02 7.69 -4.92
C ARG A 123 -13.66 9.18 -4.84
N ALA A 124 -14.41 9.93 -4.04
CA ALA A 124 -14.11 11.34 -3.80
C ALA A 124 -12.85 11.51 -2.94
N ALA A 125 -12.20 12.67 -3.05
CA ALA A 125 -11.11 13.07 -2.17
C ALA A 125 -11.51 12.95 -0.69
N PHE A 126 -10.58 12.52 0.15
CA PHE A 126 -10.72 12.28 1.59
C PHE A 126 -11.81 11.28 1.97
N GLN A 127 -12.40 10.55 1.02
CA GLN A 127 -13.35 9.49 1.34
C GLN A 127 -12.60 8.20 1.69
N TRP A 128 -12.92 7.61 2.86
CA TRP A 128 -12.46 6.27 3.20
C TRP A 128 -13.06 5.22 2.26
N SER A 129 -12.22 4.30 1.83
CA SER A 129 -12.63 3.02 1.22
C SER A 129 -11.95 1.88 1.96
N GLY A 130 -12.66 0.78 2.18
CA GLY A 130 -12.11 -0.40 2.85
C GLY A 130 -12.12 -1.64 1.96
N GLY A 131 -11.33 -2.63 2.36
CA GLY A 131 -11.29 -3.94 1.70
C GLY A 131 -10.50 -4.95 2.52
N ALA A 132 -10.75 -6.24 2.29
CA ALA A 132 -9.96 -7.29 2.91
C ALA A 132 -8.50 -7.29 2.43
N VAL A 133 -8.28 -6.85 1.19
CA VAL A 133 -6.94 -6.66 0.60
C VAL A 133 -6.93 -5.35 -0.18
N LEU A 134 -5.93 -4.50 0.07
CA LEU A 134 -5.70 -3.26 -0.67
C LEU A 134 -4.25 -3.27 -1.16
N ILE A 135 -4.04 -3.11 -2.47
CA ILE A 135 -2.72 -3.22 -3.12
C ILE A 135 -2.41 -1.91 -3.84
N GLY A 136 -1.28 -1.27 -3.51
CA GLY A 136 -0.85 -0.02 -4.12
C GLY A 136 0.65 0.01 -4.41
N PRO A 137 1.11 0.30 -5.64
CA PRO A 137 0.31 0.38 -6.88
C PRO A 137 -0.24 -1.01 -7.25
N ASN A 138 -1.40 -1.07 -7.93
CA ASN A 138 -2.02 -2.35 -8.27
C ASN A 138 -1.33 -3.00 -9.49
N PRO A 139 -0.69 -4.18 -9.35
CA PRO A 139 -0.16 -4.90 -10.50
C PRO A 139 -1.26 -5.42 -11.43
N PRO A 140 -0.93 -5.71 -12.69
CA PRO A 140 -1.82 -6.47 -13.57
C PRO A 140 -2.24 -7.80 -12.95
N MET A 141 -3.50 -8.16 -13.15
CA MET A 141 -4.12 -9.34 -12.54
C MET A 141 -3.46 -10.63 -13.03
N GLU A 142 -3.08 -10.68 -14.31
CA GLU A 142 -2.38 -11.79 -14.94
C GLU A 142 -1.07 -12.13 -14.22
N ASP A 143 -0.33 -11.14 -13.74
CA ASP A 143 0.93 -11.33 -13.03
C ASP A 143 0.70 -11.89 -11.63
N LEU A 144 -0.32 -11.41 -10.93
CA LEU A 144 -0.70 -11.96 -9.62
C LEU A 144 -1.10 -13.43 -9.73
N VAL A 145 -1.81 -13.80 -10.80
CA VAL A 145 -2.16 -15.20 -11.08
C VAL A 145 -0.93 -16.02 -11.48
N ALA A 146 -0.08 -15.51 -12.36
CA ALA A 146 1.14 -16.18 -12.80
C ALA A 146 2.12 -16.44 -11.64
N ALA A 147 2.20 -15.51 -10.68
CA ALA A 147 3.01 -15.66 -9.46
C ALA A 147 2.36 -16.55 -8.39
N GLY A 148 1.16 -17.06 -8.64
CA GLY A 148 0.39 -17.86 -7.69
C GLY A 148 0.02 -17.10 -6.42
N VAL A 149 -0.05 -15.76 -6.48
CA VAL A 149 -0.58 -14.92 -5.39
C VAL A 149 -2.08 -15.12 -5.25
N LEU A 150 -2.76 -15.25 -6.39
CA LEU A 150 -4.20 -15.48 -6.44
C LEU A 150 -4.51 -16.95 -6.77
N VAL A 151 -5.04 -17.68 -5.79
CA VAL A 151 -5.57 -19.03 -5.97
C VAL A 151 -7.07 -18.91 -6.14
N ASN A 152 -7.60 -19.27 -7.31
CA ASN A 152 -9.03 -19.10 -7.64
C ASN A 152 -9.53 -17.64 -7.58
N GLY A 153 -8.64 -16.66 -7.78
CA GLY A 153 -8.97 -15.23 -7.76
C GLY A 153 -9.05 -14.61 -6.36
N ILE A 154 -8.62 -15.35 -5.33
CA ILE A 154 -8.48 -14.88 -3.94
C ILE A 154 -7.06 -15.10 -3.45
N PHE A 155 -6.64 -14.30 -2.48
CA PHE A 155 -5.35 -14.48 -1.81
C PHE A 155 -5.33 -15.78 -1.00
N ASP A 156 -4.19 -16.46 -0.94
CA ASP A 156 -4.02 -17.59 -0.03
C ASP A 156 -3.87 -17.08 1.41
N GLU A 157 -4.96 -17.07 2.16
CA GLU A 157 -5.00 -16.59 3.53
C GLU A 157 -4.09 -17.40 4.48
N ARG A 158 -3.76 -18.66 4.13
CA ARG A 158 -2.89 -19.53 4.95
C ARG A 158 -1.46 -19.00 4.99
N ASP A 159 -1.03 -18.32 3.93
CA ASP A 159 0.30 -17.72 3.81
C ASP A 159 0.20 -16.31 3.19
N ILE A 160 -0.67 -15.50 3.79
CA ILE A 160 -0.97 -14.17 3.30
C ILE A 160 0.27 -13.27 3.29
N GLU A 161 1.19 -13.43 4.24
CA GLU A 161 2.43 -12.67 4.28
C GLU A 161 3.30 -12.96 3.06
N GLN A 162 3.55 -14.23 2.72
CA GLN A 162 4.31 -14.55 1.51
C GLN A 162 3.59 -14.09 0.25
N SER A 163 2.24 -14.12 0.25
CA SER A 163 1.45 -13.58 -0.85
C SER A 163 1.69 -12.08 -1.04
N LEU A 164 1.64 -11.27 0.03
CA LEU A 164 1.92 -9.82 -0.05
C LEU A 164 3.39 -9.53 -0.41
N LEU A 165 4.34 -10.34 0.06
CA LEU A 165 5.75 -10.21 -0.33
C LEU A 165 5.96 -10.51 -1.83
N LYS A 166 5.26 -11.50 -2.39
CA LYS A 166 5.26 -11.78 -3.83
C LYS A 166 4.63 -10.64 -4.63
N VAL A 167 3.52 -10.06 -4.16
CA VAL A 167 2.95 -8.85 -4.77
C VAL A 167 3.99 -7.75 -4.86
N MET A 168 4.77 -7.55 -3.80
CA MET A 168 5.80 -6.51 -3.79
C MET A 168 6.98 -6.80 -4.74
N GLU A 169 7.34 -8.07 -4.95
CA GLU A 169 8.32 -8.42 -6.00
C GLU A 169 7.77 -8.17 -7.41
N ILE A 170 6.47 -8.40 -7.62
CA ILE A 170 5.81 -8.03 -8.88
C ILE A 170 5.83 -6.51 -9.04
N GLN A 171 5.41 -5.73 -8.03
CA GLN A 171 5.45 -4.26 -8.08
C GLN A 171 6.87 -3.73 -8.37
N ARG A 172 7.90 -4.41 -7.86
CA ARG A 172 9.30 -4.07 -8.10
C ARG A 172 9.75 -4.30 -9.55
N SER A 173 9.19 -5.27 -10.27
CA SER A 173 9.54 -5.50 -11.67
C SER A 173 8.96 -4.45 -12.62
N TYR A 174 8.01 -3.63 -12.15
CA TYR A 174 7.42 -2.57 -12.95
C TYR A 174 8.28 -1.31 -12.97
N ARG A 175 8.35 -0.70 -14.15
CA ARG A 175 8.85 0.66 -14.32
C ARG A 175 7.68 1.62 -14.22
N VAL A 176 7.90 2.70 -13.50
CA VAL A 176 6.89 3.70 -13.19
C VAL A 176 7.52 5.07 -13.24
N ARG A 177 6.71 6.07 -13.54
CA ARG A 177 7.12 7.46 -13.48
C ARG A 177 7.05 7.95 -12.03
N LEU A 178 8.11 8.61 -11.56
CA LEU A 178 8.10 9.33 -10.29
C LEU A 178 7.55 10.73 -10.54
N GLY A 179 6.48 11.12 -9.82
CA GLY A 179 5.80 12.40 -10.04
C GLY A 179 4.81 12.38 -11.22
N THR A 180 4.24 13.55 -11.51
CA THR A 180 3.17 13.74 -12.50
C THR A 180 3.67 14.27 -13.85
N ASP A 181 4.90 14.75 -13.95
CA ASP A 181 5.47 15.29 -15.19
C ASP A 181 5.70 14.17 -16.23
N PRO A 182 4.96 14.14 -17.34
CA PRO A 182 5.05 13.07 -18.34
C PRO A 182 6.43 12.94 -19.00
N SER A 183 7.28 13.97 -18.93
CA SER A 183 8.64 13.95 -19.47
C SER A 183 9.62 13.15 -18.61
N LEU A 184 9.30 12.91 -17.33
CA LEU A 184 10.15 12.14 -16.43
C LEU A 184 10.23 10.67 -16.88
N PRO A 185 11.43 10.07 -16.84
CA PRO A 185 11.64 8.74 -17.33
C PRO A 185 11.09 7.69 -16.35
N GLU A 186 10.64 6.56 -16.87
CA GLU A 186 10.18 5.47 -16.01
C GLU A 186 11.36 4.74 -15.34
N ARG A 187 11.20 4.38 -14.08
CA ARG A 187 12.20 3.75 -13.20
C ARG A 187 11.56 2.66 -12.34
N HIS A 188 12.36 1.73 -11.84
CA HIS A 188 11.90 0.80 -10.79
C HIS A 188 11.90 1.53 -9.45
N CYS A 189 10.76 1.55 -8.76
CA CYS A 189 10.56 2.41 -7.58
C CYS A 189 10.04 1.67 -6.35
N VAL A 190 10.38 0.38 -6.23
CA VAL A 190 10.12 -0.45 -5.05
C VAL A 190 11.43 -1.11 -4.63
N GLY A 191 11.94 -0.77 -3.45
CA GLY A 191 13.24 -1.29 -3.03
C GLY A 191 13.59 -1.16 -1.56
N GLY A 192 14.84 -1.49 -1.26
CA GLY A 192 15.36 -1.65 0.08
C GLY A 192 14.75 -2.86 0.78
N GLN A 193 14.23 -2.65 1.97
CA GLN A 193 13.68 -3.69 2.82
C GLN A 193 12.17 -3.85 2.61
N ALA A 194 11.68 -5.06 2.81
CA ALA A 194 10.27 -5.35 3.05
C ALA A 194 9.99 -5.22 4.54
N ILE A 195 9.22 -4.22 4.93
CA ILE A 195 8.74 -4.08 6.30
C ILE A 195 7.34 -4.67 6.38
N VAL A 196 7.13 -5.57 7.35
CA VAL A 196 5.81 -6.10 7.69
C VAL A 196 5.42 -5.54 9.06
N THR A 197 4.29 -4.86 9.09
CA THR A 197 3.63 -4.41 10.31
C THR A 197 2.37 -5.27 10.53
N GLU A 198 2.34 -6.00 11.64
CA GLU A 198 1.23 -6.89 12.02
C GLU A 198 0.36 -6.23 13.08
N ILE A 199 -0.96 -6.31 12.88
CA ILE A 199 -1.98 -5.72 13.74
C ILE A 199 -2.88 -6.85 14.24
N THR A 200 -3.10 -6.88 15.55
CA THR A 200 -4.01 -7.80 16.24
C THR A 200 -4.80 -7.07 17.31
N GLU A 201 -5.71 -7.76 17.98
CA GLU A 201 -6.41 -7.23 19.16
C GLU A 201 -5.43 -6.76 20.25
N SER A 202 -4.30 -7.46 20.43
CA SER A 202 -3.34 -7.19 21.51
C SER A 202 -2.39 -6.04 21.21
N GLY A 203 -2.25 -5.60 19.96
CA GLY A 203 -1.37 -4.50 19.61
C GLY A 203 -0.83 -4.53 18.19
N VAL A 204 0.31 -3.86 18.02
CA VAL A 204 1.00 -3.70 16.74
C VAL A 204 2.46 -4.10 16.89
N SER A 205 2.98 -4.86 15.93
CA SER A 205 4.41 -5.20 15.86
C SER A 205 4.95 -4.95 14.46
N GLN A 206 6.23 -4.67 14.34
CA GLN A 206 6.88 -4.36 13.06
C GLN A 206 8.22 -5.09 12.96
N ARG A 207 8.50 -5.66 11.77
CA ARG A 207 9.76 -6.33 11.49
C ARG A 207 10.17 -6.22 10.03
N ILE A 208 11.46 -6.39 9.78
CA ILE A 208 12.00 -6.58 8.44
C ILE A 208 11.75 -8.04 8.04
N ALA A 209 10.95 -8.27 7.00
CA ALA A 209 10.67 -9.60 6.47
C ALA A 209 11.64 -10.02 5.35
N ARG A 210 12.21 -9.04 4.63
CA ARG A 210 13.16 -9.27 3.54
C ARG A 210 14.08 -8.06 3.39
N THR A 211 15.35 -8.32 3.08
CA THR A 211 16.33 -7.29 2.72
C THR A 211 16.82 -7.56 1.30
N ARG A 212 16.87 -6.51 0.47
CA ARG A 212 17.41 -6.57 -0.89
C ARG A 212 18.79 -5.90 -0.93
N PRO A 213 19.68 -6.26 -1.86
CA PRO A 213 21.03 -5.70 -1.96
C PRO A 213 21.06 -4.29 -2.60
N ASP A 214 20.00 -3.51 -2.44
CA ASP A 214 19.89 -2.15 -2.98
C ASP A 214 20.82 -1.18 -2.23
N ARG A 215 21.28 -0.12 -2.90
CA ARG A 215 22.22 0.84 -2.33
C ARG A 215 21.78 2.28 -2.59
N VAL A 216 22.13 3.16 -1.65
CA VAL A 216 22.01 4.61 -1.83
C VAL A 216 22.97 5.05 -2.94
N GLY A 217 22.52 5.95 -3.80
CA GLY A 217 23.27 6.42 -4.97
C GLY A 217 23.20 5.51 -6.19
N GLU A 218 22.35 4.47 -6.17
CA GLU A 218 22.14 3.57 -7.30
C GLU A 218 20.66 3.56 -7.71
N HIS A 219 20.37 3.22 -8.97
CA HIS A 219 19.01 2.89 -9.39
C HIS A 219 18.63 1.48 -8.94
N ILE A 220 17.34 1.23 -8.75
CA ILE A 220 16.85 -0.11 -8.48
C ILE A 220 16.95 -0.96 -9.75
N GLU A 221 17.69 -2.05 -9.66
CA GLU A 221 17.75 -3.08 -10.68
C GLU A 221 17.15 -4.38 -10.11
N PRO A 222 15.88 -4.68 -10.42
CA PRO A 222 15.30 -5.97 -10.06
C PRO A 222 16.11 -7.08 -10.72
N ALA A 223 16.34 -8.17 -9.99
CA ALA A 223 16.84 -9.38 -10.63
C ALA A 223 15.89 -9.76 -11.77
N PRO A 224 16.40 -10.29 -12.90
CA PRO A 224 15.52 -10.83 -13.92
C PRO A 224 14.56 -11.79 -13.23
N PRO A 225 13.27 -11.80 -13.62
CA PRO A 225 12.32 -12.73 -13.04
C PRO A 225 12.99 -14.09 -13.10
N SER A 226 13.14 -14.75 -11.95
CA SER A 226 13.60 -16.13 -11.99
C SER A 226 12.70 -16.83 -12.99
N SER A 227 13.23 -17.73 -13.80
CA SER A 227 12.44 -18.53 -14.73
C SER A 227 11.56 -19.50 -13.95
N ALA A 228 10.77 -18.98 -13.02
CA ALA A 228 9.66 -19.62 -12.38
C ALA A 228 8.85 -20.20 -13.52
N VAL A 229 8.70 -21.51 -13.45
CA VAL A 229 7.87 -22.28 -14.36
C VAL A 229 6.55 -21.55 -14.40
N VAL A 230 6.29 -20.85 -15.52
CA VAL A 230 4.97 -20.26 -15.78
C VAL A 230 4.06 -21.46 -15.83
N VAL A 231 3.36 -21.73 -14.74
CA VAL A 231 2.35 -22.77 -14.72
C VAL A 231 1.26 -22.24 -15.64
N PRO A 232 1.05 -22.83 -16.83
CA PRO A 232 0.07 -22.30 -17.76
C PRO A 232 -1.28 -22.26 -17.04
N MET A 233 -1.93 -21.10 -17.07
CA MET A 233 -3.27 -20.95 -16.49
C MET A 233 -4.18 -22.02 -17.08
N SER A 234 -4.98 -22.66 -16.22
CA SER A 234 -6.00 -23.56 -16.71
C SER A 234 -7.03 -22.76 -17.52
N ARG A 235 -7.64 -23.38 -18.53
CA ARG A 235 -8.72 -22.74 -19.31
C ARG A 235 -9.86 -22.23 -18.43
N GLU A 236 -10.09 -22.86 -17.27
CA GLU A 236 -11.08 -22.42 -16.29
C GLU A 236 -10.65 -21.11 -15.61
N GLN A 237 -9.39 -21.01 -15.16
CA GLN A 237 -8.83 -19.78 -14.59
C GLN A 237 -8.90 -18.62 -15.60
N GLN A 238 -8.52 -18.87 -16.85
CA GLN A 238 -8.62 -17.87 -17.93
C GLN A 238 -10.06 -17.37 -18.11
N ARG A 239 -11.04 -18.28 -18.19
CA ARG A 239 -12.46 -17.91 -18.33
C ARG A 239 -12.99 -17.13 -17.12
N ARG A 240 -12.51 -17.43 -15.91
CA ARG A 240 -12.88 -16.67 -14.70
C ARG A 240 -12.30 -15.26 -14.74
N LEU A 241 -11.03 -15.10 -15.13
CA LEU A 241 -10.40 -13.80 -15.32
C LEU A 241 -11.16 -12.96 -16.34
N ASP A 242 -11.50 -13.53 -17.49
CA ASP A 242 -12.30 -12.84 -18.51
C ASP A 242 -13.66 -12.38 -17.96
N LYS A 243 -14.30 -13.22 -17.15
CA LYS A 243 -15.59 -12.91 -16.50
C LYS A 243 -15.45 -11.80 -15.46
N MET A 244 -14.36 -11.79 -14.68
CA MET A 244 -14.07 -10.75 -13.70
C MET A 244 -13.76 -9.41 -14.39
N GLY A 245 -12.94 -9.42 -15.45
CA GLY A 245 -12.63 -8.23 -16.25
C GLY A 245 -13.90 -7.62 -16.87
N ARG A 246 -14.79 -8.44 -17.41
CA ARG A 246 -16.10 -7.98 -17.93
C ARG A 246 -17.02 -7.41 -16.86
N ARG A 247 -16.96 -7.91 -15.62
CA ARG A 247 -17.75 -7.37 -14.49
C ARG A 247 -17.19 -6.02 -14.04
N ALA A 248 -15.87 -5.92 -13.87
CA ALA A 248 -15.22 -4.67 -13.50
C ALA A 248 -15.46 -3.57 -14.54
N ALA A 249 -15.41 -3.90 -15.83
CA ALA A 249 -15.68 -2.95 -16.91
C ALA A 249 -17.15 -2.49 -16.99
N ARG A 250 -18.11 -3.27 -16.45
CA ARG A 250 -19.52 -2.89 -16.38
C ARG A 250 -19.89 -2.08 -15.14
N ALA A 251 -19.03 -2.10 -14.12
CA ALA A 251 -19.23 -1.37 -12.87
C ALA A 251 -18.60 0.04 -12.91
N ARG A 252 -17.91 0.39 -14.00
CA ARG A 252 -17.43 1.74 -14.32
C ARG A 252 -18.39 2.39 -15.31
#